data_AF-A0A0C9VN50-F1
#
_entry.id   AF-A0A0C9VN50-F1
#
_cell.length_a   1.000
_cell.length_b   1.000
_cell.length_c   1.000
_cell.angle_alpha   90.00
_cell.angle_beta   90.00
_cell.angle_gamma   90.00
#
_symmetry.space_group_name_H-M   'P 1'
#
loop_
_entity.id
_entity.type
_entity.pdbx_description
1 polymer ?
#
loop_
_entity_poly.entity_id
_entity_poly.type
_entity_poly.pdbx_seq_one_letter_code
_entity_poly.pdbx_strand_id
1 'polypeptide(L)'
;MQNLSAPAADPAPKATPVTRSEISGSLGDAKAASEPKGKKTVTAKKSKGEGSRSGMNARKQGTSDDEIEELSAKQKALAAVTYVDSDSEDETEEETERWSMEAKVQLVSYITDVERYKTFKISQPKIYQALQKNYFPGKTVAQVRRCWNGCWDRYKAVRRRQLHTAGGDGDAKDEPEDDSADGKKKKRKKQKGFSKNVLDAFEASSLFQMIDSVAHDQEDVVRQYPLSSHRVKDESSNEEPSKPADPGLAVIEDAFRKVSETHNARIQFEECRLELEE
;
A
#
# COMPACT_ATOMS: atom_id res chain seq x y z
N MET A 1 9.78 64.41 -19.10
CA MET A 1 9.86 63.60 -20.34
C MET A 1 10.83 62.46 -20.08
N GLN A 2 10.33 61.32 -19.63
CA GLN A 2 11.15 60.13 -19.33
C GLN A 2 10.74 59.04 -20.33
N ASN A 3 11.69 58.60 -21.14
CA ASN A 3 11.50 57.64 -22.22
C ASN A 3 11.28 56.24 -21.63
N LEU A 4 10.08 55.69 -21.85
CA LEU A 4 9.75 54.29 -21.60
C LEU A 4 10.35 53.43 -22.73
N SER A 5 11.44 52.75 -22.43
CA SER A 5 12.07 51.77 -23.32
C SER A 5 11.35 50.43 -23.17
N ALA A 6 10.69 49.99 -24.25
CA ALA A 6 10.04 48.68 -24.32
C ALA A 6 11.10 47.55 -24.39
N PRO A 7 10.91 46.42 -23.69
CA PRO A 7 11.72 45.23 -23.89
C PRO A 7 11.27 44.48 -25.15
N ALA A 8 12.25 44.05 -25.94
CA ALA A 8 12.12 43.33 -27.19
C ALA A 8 11.43 41.97 -27.03
N ALA A 9 10.63 41.61 -28.02
CA ALA A 9 9.96 40.32 -28.15
C ALA A 9 10.96 39.20 -28.43
N ASP A 10 10.92 38.14 -27.64
CA ASP A 10 11.67 36.90 -27.87
C ASP A 10 11.13 36.13 -29.10
N PRO A 11 12.01 35.59 -29.95
CA PRO A 11 11.61 34.82 -31.13
C PRO A 11 11.15 33.41 -30.78
N ALA A 12 10.02 33.01 -31.38
CA ALA A 12 9.40 31.70 -31.25
C ALA A 12 10.35 30.52 -31.61
N PRO A 13 10.30 29.40 -30.87
CA PRO A 13 11.05 28.19 -31.23
C PRO A 13 10.41 27.50 -32.45
N LYS A 14 11.21 27.30 -33.50
CA LYS A 14 10.85 26.55 -34.70
C LYS A 14 10.69 25.06 -34.36
N ALA A 15 9.52 24.51 -34.64
CA ALA A 15 9.24 23.09 -34.55
C ALA A 15 10.05 22.30 -35.58
N THR A 16 10.83 21.31 -35.11
CA THR A 16 11.48 20.30 -35.96
C THR A 16 10.60 19.05 -36.03
N PRO A 17 10.34 18.48 -37.23
CA PRO A 17 9.60 17.22 -37.37
C PRO A 17 10.48 16.03 -36.98
N VAL A 18 10.07 15.27 -35.96
CA VAL A 18 10.70 13.99 -35.61
C VAL A 18 10.13 12.91 -36.54
N THR A 19 11.00 12.42 -37.41
CA THR A 19 10.79 11.27 -38.30
C THR A 19 10.55 9.99 -37.48
N ARG A 20 9.40 9.36 -37.73
CA ARG A 20 8.99 8.04 -37.25
C ARG A 20 9.81 6.97 -37.98
N SER A 21 10.80 6.39 -37.31
CA SER A 21 11.50 5.20 -37.81
C SER A 21 10.65 3.95 -37.58
N GLU A 22 10.18 3.39 -38.68
CA GLU A 22 9.56 2.07 -38.76
C GLU A 22 10.60 1.00 -38.41
N ILE A 23 10.33 0.21 -37.37
CA ILE A 23 11.08 -1.03 -37.12
C ILE A 23 10.20 -2.17 -37.61
N SER A 24 10.42 -2.50 -38.88
CA SER A 24 10.01 -3.73 -39.51
C SER A 24 11.00 -4.84 -39.17
N GLY A 25 10.50 -5.97 -38.66
CA GLY A 25 11.25 -7.22 -38.57
C GLY A 25 10.71 -8.10 -37.45
N SER A 26 10.51 -9.39 -37.60
CA SER A 26 10.58 -10.26 -38.77
C SER A 26 9.86 -11.55 -38.37
N LEU A 27 8.95 -12.01 -39.22
CA LEU A 27 8.37 -13.35 -39.18
C LEU A 27 9.50 -14.39 -39.26
N GLY A 28 9.55 -15.28 -38.27
CA GLY A 28 10.42 -16.44 -38.24
C GLY A 28 9.58 -17.71 -38.09
N ASP A 29 9.11 -18.23 -39.21
CA ASP A 29 8.65 -19.61 -39.37
C ASP A 29 9.84 -20.57 -39.23
N ALA A 30 9.83 -21.46 -38.25
CA ALA A 30 10.68 -22.65 -38.23
C ALA A 30 9.93 -23.83 -37.62
N LYS A 31 9.34 -24.58 -38.54
CA LYS A 31 8.76 -25.91 -38.43
C LYS A 31 9.83 -26.93 -38.06
N ALA A 32 9.70 -27.62 -36.93
CA ALA A 32 10.34 -28.93 -36.74
C ALA A 32 9.45 -29.82 -35.87
N ALA A 33 9.01 -30.91 -36.50
CA ALA A 33 8.22 -31.97 -35.92
C ALA A 33 9.07 -32.84 -35.00
N SER A 34 8.54 -33.20 -33.82
CA SER A 34 8.87 -34.45 -33.16
C SER A 34 7.63 -34.98 -32.44
N GLU A 35 7.08 -36.03 -33.04
CA GLU A 35 5.96 -36.84 -32.56
C GLU A 35 6.39 -37.75 -31.37
N PRO A 36 5.46 -38.52 -30.76
CA PRO A 36 5.28 -38.55 -29.30
C PRO A 36 5.75 -39.86 -28.67
N LYS A 37 6.02 -39.85 -27.35
CA LYS A 37 5.76 -40.95 -26.40
C LYS A 37 6.34 -40.64 -25.02
N GLY A 38 5.46 -40.40 -24.05
CA GLY A 38 5.85 -40.26 -22.65
C GLY A 38 4.63 -40.35 -21.74
N LYS A 39 4.36 -41.57 -21.27
CA LYS A 39 3.41 -41.98 -20.22
C LYS A 39 2.89 -40.82 -19.34
N LYS A 40 1.59 -40.52 -19.47
CA LYS A 40 0.80 -39.87 -18.42
C LYS A 40 0.74 -40.82 -17.21
N THR A 41 1.61 -40.61 -16.23
CA THR A 41 1.40 -41.12 -14.88
C THR A 41 0.18 -40.41 -14.32
N VAL A 42 -0.85 -41.20 -14.01
CA VAL A 42 -2.04 -40.78 -13.30
C VAL A 42 -1.59 -40.24 -11.94
N THR A 43 -1.49 -38.93 -11.82
CA THR A 43 -1.29 -38.27 -10.53
C THR A 43 -2.56 -38.49 -9.73
N ALA A 44 -2.45 -39.35 -8.72
CA ALA A 44 -3.48 -39.57 -7.73
C ALA A 44 -4.00 -38.22 -7.22
N LYS A 45 -5.30 -37.97 -7.42
CA LYS A 45 -6.03 -36.90 -6.75
C LYS A 45 -5.78 -37.03 -5.26
N LYS A 46 -4.95 -36.14 -4.70
CA LYS A 46 -4.84 -35.98 -3.25
C LYS A 46 -6.23 -35.63 -2.74
N SER A 47 -6.74 -36.47 -1.85
CA SER A 47 -7.98 -36.24 -1.12
C SER A 47 -7.95 -34.84 -0.53
N LYS A 48 -8.98 -34.04 -0.81
CA LYS A 48 -9.28 -32.82 -0.07
C LYS A 48 -9.29 -33.22 1.41
N GLY A 49 -8.38 -32.65 2.19
CA GLY A 49 -8.40 -32.85 3.64
C GLY A 49 -9.76 -32.45 4.18
N GLU A 50 -10.37 -33.36 4.93
CA GLU A 50 -11.50 -33.06 5.82
C GLU A 50 -11.14 -31.83 6.65
N GLY A 51 -11.68 -30.69 6.24
CA GLY A 51 -11.61 -29.48 7.05
C GLY A 51 -12.34 -29.78 8.35
N SER A 52 -11.73 -29.39 9.48
CA SER A 52 -12.20 -29.58 10.86
C SER A 52 -13.49 -28.83 11.23
N ARG A 53 -14.41 -28.68 10.28
CA ARG A 53 -15.76 -28.09 10.45
C ARG A 53 -16.88 -29.13 10.45
N SER A 54 -16.56 -30.43 10.53
CA SER A 54 -17.54 -31.49 10.79
C SER A 54 -17.89 -31.58 12.28
N GLY A 55 -18.41 -30.49 12.85
CA GLY A 55 -18.96 -30.48 14.20
C GLY A 55 -20.46 -30.72 14.15
N MET A 56 -21.01 -31.42 15.16
CA MET A 56 -22.44 -31.72 15.40
C MET A 56 -23.41 -30.50 15.32
N ASN A 57 -22.88 -29.29 15.17
CA ASN A 57 -23.62 -28.03 14.93
C ASN A 57 -23.70 -27.65 13.44
N ALA A 58 -23.38 -28.56 12.52
CA ALA A 58 -23.69 -28.37 11.11
C ALA A 58 -25.22 -28.31 10.97
N ARG A 59 -25.75 -27.11 10.68
CA ARG A 59 -27.18 -26.93 10.36
C ARG A 59 -27.53 -27.89 9.23
N LYS A 60 -28.65 -28.62 9.38
CA LYS A 60 -29.22 -29.38 8.25
C LYS A 60 -29.29 -28.45 7.05
N GLN A 61 -28.80 -28.91 5.90
CA GLN A 61 -28.84 -28.20 4.63
C GLN A 61 -30.30 -27.80 4.38
N GLY A 62 -30.62 -26.53 4.65
CA GLY A 62 -31.98 -26.02 4.68
C GLY A 62 -32.32 -25.36 3.35
N THR A 63 -33.39 -25.84 2.74
CA THR A 63 -34.48 -25.24 1.93
C THR A 63 -34.49 -23.76 1.50
N SER A 64 -33.40 -22.99 1.63
CA SER A 64 -33.39 -21.55 1.32
C SER A 64 -33.24 -21.19 -0.16
N ASP A 65 -33.06 -22.16 -1.06
CA ASP A 65 -32.96 -21.87 -2.51
C ASP A 65 -34.32 -21.91 -3.24
N ASP A 66 -35.37 -22.51 -2.66
CA ASP A 66 -36.67 -22.63 -3.32
C ASP A 66 -37.47 -21.31 -3.30
N GLU A 67 -37.24 -20.43 -2.32
CA GLU A 67 -37.95 -19.14 -2.22
C GLU A 67 -37.54 -18.14 -3.32
N ILE A 68 -36.38 -18.35 -3.97
CA ILE A 68 -35.91 -17.49 -5.06
C ILE A 68 -36.71 -17.75 -6.34
N GLU A 69 -37.22 -18.97 -6.55
CA GLU A 69 -38.01 -19.31 -7.73
C GLU A 69 -39.38 -18.62 -7.73
N GLU A 70 -39.99 -18.43 -6.56
CA GLU A 70 -41.30 -17.76 -6.40
C GLU A 70 -41.25 -16.23 -6.51
N LEU A 71 -40.07 -15.60 -6.58
CA LEU A 71 -39.99 -14.15 -6.74
C LEU A 71 -40.60 -13.70 -8.08
N SER A 72 -41.48 -12.71 -8.02
CA SER A 72 -42.07 -12.09 -9.21
C SER A 72 -41.00 -11.45 -10.10
N ALA A 73 -41.24 -11.37 -11.41
CA ALA A 73 -40.27 -10.80 -12.35
C ALA A 73 -39.80 -9.37 -11.97
N LYS A 74 -40.66 -8.57 -11.33
CA LYS A 74 -40.31 -7.23 -10.82
C LYS A 74 -39.38 -7.29 -9.60
N GLN A 75 -39.62 -8.22 -8.67
CA GLN A 75 -38.74 -8.40 -7.52
C GLN A 75 -37.40 -9.03 -7.91
N LYS A 76 -37.39 -9.95 -8.89
CA LYS A 76 -36.16 -10.47 -9.49
C LYS A 76 -35.33 -9.37 -10.16
N ALA A 77 -35.96 -8.39 -10.80
CA ALA A 77 -35.25 -7.24 -11.38
C ALA A 77 -34.68 -6.25 -10.34
N LEU A 78 -35.35 -6.10 -9.17
CA LEU A 78 -34.86 -5.26 -8.07
C LEU A 78 -33.82 -5.97 -7.19
N ALA A 79 -33.96 -7.28 -7.00
CA ALA A 79 -33.04 -8.14 -6.27
C ALA A 79 -31.85 -8.59 -7.12
N ALA A 80 -31.94 -8.45 -8.45
CA ALA A 80 -30.79 -8.32 -9.33
C ALA A 80 -30.09 -7.02 -8.94
N VAL A 81 -29.36 -7.08 -7.82
CA VAL A 81 -28.25 -6.19 -7.55
C VAL A 81 -27.42 -6.27 -8.80
N THR A 82 -27.48 -5.22 -9.62
CA THR A 82 -26.42 -4.93 -10.54
C THR A 82 -25.23 -4.73 -9.64
N TYR A 83 -24.51 -5.83 -9.37
CA TYR A 83 -23.10 -5.73 -9.08
C TYR A 83 -22.58 -4.98 -10.30
N VAL A 84 -22.51 -3.66 -10.15
CA VAL A 84 -21.51 -2.90 -10.86
C VAL A 84 -20.25 -3.55 -10.34
N ASP A 85 -19.77 -4.54 -11.08
CA ASP A 85 -18.53 -5.24 -10.87
C ASP A 85 -17.41 -4.18 -10.95
N SER A 86 -17.30 -3.40 -9.88
CA SER A 86 -16.12 -2.60 -9.56
C SER A 86 -14.99 -3.49 -9.05
N ASP A 87 -15.22 -4.81 -9.04
CA ASP A 87 -14.29 -5.91 -8.79
C ASP A 87 -14.33 -6.94 -9.94
N SER A 88 -14.73 -6.57 -11.17
CA SER A 88 -14.40 -7.43 -12.32
C SER A 88 -12.88 -7.43 -12.47
N GLU A 89 -12.25 -8.50 -12.00
CA GLU A 89 -10.83 -8.85 -12.18
C GLU A 89 -10.45 -9.06 -13.67
N ASP A 90 -11.28 -8.60 -14.59
CA ASP A 90 -11.10 -8.56 -16.04
C ASP A 90 -11.08 -7.11 -16.57
N GLU A 91 -10.81 -6.12 -15.70
CA GLU A 91 -10.06 -4.93 -16.12
C GLU A 91 -8.72 -5.45 -16.63
N THR A 92 -8.61 -5.49 -17.95
CA THR A 92 -7.42 -5.87 -18.70
C THR A 92 -6.20 -5.28 -18.01
N GLU A 93 -5.28 -6.13 -17.52
CA GLU A 93 -4.08 -5.74 -16.74
C GLU A 93 -3.26 -4.61 -17.39
N GLU A 94 -3.50 -4.32 -18.67
CA GLU A 94 -2.92 -3.26 -19.49
C GLU A 94 -3.33 -1.83 -19.08
N GLU A 95 -4.46 -1.62 -18.41
CA GLU A 95 -4.95 -0.27 -18.05
C GLU A 95 -4.97 0.02 -16.54
N THR A 96 -4.28 -0.79 -15.73
CA THR A 96 -3.71 -0.29 -14.47
C THR A 96 -2.56 0.67 -14.77
N GLU A 97 -2.92 1.77 -15.43
CA GLU A 97 -2.11 2.87 -15.95
C GLU A 97 -0.91 3.07 -15.04
N ARG A 98 0.21 2.53 -15.51
CA ARG A 98 1.49 2.56 -14.84
C ARG A 98 1.78 4.02 -14.53
N TRP A 99 1.73 4.37 -13.25
CA TRP A 99 1.99 5.73 -12.79
C TRP A 99 3.23 6.31 -13.47
N SER A 100 3.02 7.36 -14.28
CA SER A 100 4.10 8.06 -14.95
C SER A 100 5.07 8.62 -13.91
N MET A 101 6.33 8.78 -14.27
CA MET A 101 7.33 9.32 -13.35
C MET A 101 6.97 10.75 -12.94
N GLU A 102 6.44 11.54 -13.87
CA GLU A 102 5.96 12.90 -13.64
C GLU A 102 4.80 12.94 -12.63
N ALA A 103 3.83 12.02 -12.76
CA ALA A 103 2.74 11.91 -11.80
C ALA A 103 3.23 11.56 -10.39
N LYS A 104 4.24 10.69 -10.28
CA LYS A 104 4.88 10.39 -8.98
C LYS A 104 5.61 11.60 -8.40
N VAL A 105 6.28 12.38 -9.24
CA VAL A 105 6.98 13.60 -8.81
C VAL A 105 5.97 14.63 -8.30
N GLN A 106 4.87 14.85 -9.01
CA GLN A 106 3.79 15.74 -8.56
C GLN A 106 3.16 15.27 -7.25
N LEU A 107 2.88 13.96 -7.14
CA LEU A 107 2.34 13.34 -5.93
C LEU A 107 3.27 13.57 -4.72
N VAL A 108 4.56 13.25 -4.88
CA VAL A 108 5.55 13.39 -3.81
C VAL A 108 5.73 14.86 -3.44
N SER A 109 5.96 15.73 -4.43
CA SER A 109 6.15 17.17 -4.24
C SER A 109 5.01 17.83 -3.44
N TYR A 110 3.76 17.48 -3.74
CA TYR A 110 2.60 18.00 -3.02
C TYR A 110 2.54 17.55 -1.56
N ILE A 111 2.93 16.30 -1.28
CA ILE A 111 2.90 15.73 0.09
C ILE A 111 4.09 16.24 0.90
N THR A 112 5.27 16.35 0.29
CA THR A 112 6.53 16.76 0.94
C THR A 112 6.68 18.27 1.06
N ASP A 113 5.62 19.03 0.84
CA ASP A 113 5.63 20.46 1.12
C ASP A 113 5.72 20.71 2.64
N VAL A 114 6.60 21.62 3.07
CA VAL A 114 7.03 21.78 4.48
C VAL A 114 5.85 22.07 5.41
N GLU A 115 4.89 22.88 4.95
CA GLU A 115 3.71 23.23 5.74
C GLU A 115 2.72 22.07 5.85
N ARG A 116 2.51 21.35 4.74
CA ARG A 116 1.59 20.21 4.67
C ARG A 116 2.14 18.96 5.33
N TYR A 117 3.44 18.72 5.26
CA TYR A 117 4.05 17.51 5.79
C TYR A 117 3.92 17.42 7.32
N LYS A 118 3.96 18.57 8.02
CA LYS A 118 3.75 18.64 9.49
C LYS A 118 2.39 18.10 9.91
N THR A 119 1.34 18.40 9.15
CA THR A 119 -0.03 17.95 9.43
C THR A 119 -0.39 16.65 8.69
N PHE A 120 0.45 16.22 7.75
CA PHE A 120 0.18 15.09 6.86
C PHE A 120 -0.21 13.83 7.62
N LYS A 121 0.48 13.49 8.72
CA LYS A 121 0.17 12.29 9.52
C LYS A 121 -1.27 12.28 10.05
N ILE A 122 -1.81 13.45 10.39
CA ILE A 122 -3.15 13.60 10.97
C ILE A 122 -4.20 13.68 9.84
N SER A 123 -3.90 14.43 8.78
CA SER A 123 -4.86 14.76 7.71
C SER A 123 -4.66 13.98 6.42
N GLN A 124 -4.10 12.75 6.46
CA GLN A 124 -3.85 11.94 5.27
C GLN A 124 -5.07 11.81 4.34
N PRO A 125 -6.29 11.47 4.83
CA PRO A 125 -7.44 11.27 3.94
C PRO A 125 -7.81 12.54 3.17
N LYS A 126 -7.77 13.70 3.82
CA LYS A 126 -8.06 15.00 3.20
C LYS A 126 -7.02 15.36 2.14
N ILE A 127 -5.75 15.08 2.42
CA ILE A 127 -4.66 15.34 1.48
C ILE A 127 -4.76 14.45 0.24
N TYR A 128 -5.07 13.17 0.40
CA TYR A 128 -5.27 12.28 -0.75
C TYR A 128 -6.51 12.64 -1.58
N GLN A 129 -7.60 13.07 -0.94
CA GLN A 129 -8.79 13.59 -1.65
C GLN A 129 -8.45 14.85 -2.46
N ALA A 130 -7.69 15.80 -1.89
CA ALA A 130 -7.27 17.00 -2.60
C ALA A 130 -6.36 16.68 -3.80
N LEU A 131 -5.42 15.74 -3.63
CA LEU A 131 -4.56 15.25 -4.71
C LEU A 131 -5.35 14.63 -5.86
N GLN A 132 -6.29 13.76 -5.52
CA GLN A 132 -7.15 13.09 -6.48
C GLN A 132 -7.98 14.11 -7.28
N LYS A 133 -8.60 15.08 -6.60
CA LYS A 133 -9.42 16.11 -7.24
C LYS A 133 -8.61 17.06 -8.13
N ASN A 134 -7.43 17.48 -7.69
CA ASN A 134 -6.69 18.57 -8.34
C ASN A 134 -5.67 18.08 -9.39
N TYR A 135 -5.08 16.90 -9.21
CA TYR A 135 -3.97 16.42 -10.06
C TYR A 135 -4.28 15.11 -10.78
N PHE A 136 -5.08 14.22 -10.17
CA PHE A 136 -5.29 12.86 -10.68
C PHE A 136 -6.78 12.50 -10.78
N PRO A 137 -7.58 13.21 -11.60
CA PRO A 137 -9.03 12.99 -11.67
C PRO A 137 -9.41 11.57 -12.11
N GLY A 138 -8.58 10.91 -12.91
CA GLY A 138 -8.76 9.52 -13.35
C GLY A 138 -8.28 8.46 -12.36
N LYS A 139 -7.72 8.86 -11.21
CA LYS A 139 -7.24 7.91 -10.17
C LYS A 139 -8.14 7.94 -8.96
N THR A 140 -8.32 6.79 -8.33
CA THR A 140 -9.03 6.72 -7.04
C THR A 140 -8.12 7.13 -5.89
N VAL A 141 -8.71 7.62 -4.79
CA VAL A 141 -7.98 7.96 -3.56
C VAL A 141 -7.14 6.78 -3.05
N ALA A 142 -7.67 5.55 -3.20
CA ALA A 142 -6.96 4.32 -2.83
C ALA A 142 -5.73 4.08 -3.71
N GLN A 143 -5.79 4.35 -5.02
CA GLN A 143 -4.64 4.25 -5.93
C GLN A 143 -3.56 5.30 -5.59
N VAL A 144 -3.96 6.53 -5.29
CA VAL A 144 -3.04 7.61 -4.85
C VAL A 144 -2.31 7.18 -3.56
N ARG A 145 -3.06 6.70 -2.56
CA ARG A 145 -2.50 6.20 -1.30
C ARG A 145 -1.55 5.01 -1.52
N ARG A 146 -1.93 4.05 -2.38
CA ARG A 146 -1.09 2.89 -2.73
C ARG A 146 0.22 3.34 -3.39
N CYS A 147 0.16 4.31 -4.30
CA CYS A 147 1.34 4.89 -4.96
C CYS A 147 2.29 5.56 -3.95
N TRP A 148 1.75 6.39 -3.07
CA TRP A 148 2.51 7.04 -2.00
C TRP A 148 3.19 6.02 -1.08
N ASN A 149 2.43 5.03 -0.58
CA ASN A 149 2.98 3.98 0.28
C ASN A 149 4.12 3.21 -0.41
N GLY A 150 4.00 2.93 -1.70
CA GLY A 150 5.06 2.29 -2.47
C GLY A 150 6.34 3.14 -2.59
N CYS A 151 6.22 4.46 -2.71
CA CYS A 151 7.37 5.37 -2.69
C CYS A 151 7.99 5.44 -1.29
N TRP A 152 7.15 5.54 -0.26
CA TRP A 152 7.58 5.60 1.14
C TRP A 152 8.27 4.31 1.61
N ASP A 153 7.79 3.14 1.19
CA ASP A 153 8.42 1.86 1.54
C ASP A 153 9.79 1.68 0.89
N ARG A 154 9.98 2.14 -0.36
CA ARG A 154 11.30 2.19 -1.00
C ARG A 154 12.24 3.15 -0.28
N TYR A 155 11.76 4.33 0.09
CA TYR A 155 12.52 5.30 0.87
C TYR A 155 13.02 4.69 2.20
N LYS A 156 12.13 4.11 3.00
CA LYS A 156 12.51 3.40 4.23
C LYS A 156 13.47 2.25 3.99
N ALA A 157 13.38 1.55 2.86
CA ALA A 157 14.28 0.46 2.52
C ALA A 157 15.70 0.97 2.19
N VAL A 158 15.81 2.06 1.42
CA VAL A 158 17.10 2.74 1.16
C VAL A 158 17.73 3.23 2.45
N ARG A 159 16.96 3.93 3.31
CA ARG A 159 17.47 4.43 4.60
C ARG A 159 17.93 3.30 5.53
N ARG A 160 17.17 2.21 5.62
CA ARG A 160 17.60 1.00 6.36
C ARG A 160 18.91 0.45 5.81
N ARG A 161 19.06 0.38 4.48
CA ARG A 161 20.30 -0.08 3.85
C ARG A 161 21.48 0.82 4.21
N GLN A 162 21.34 2.14 4.08
CA GLN A 162 22.39 3.11 4.41
C GLN A 162 22.85 3.00 5.87
N LEU A 163 21.91 2.79 6.81
CA LEU A 163 22.24 2.60 8.22
C LEU A 163 22.98 1.28 8.49
N HIS A 164 22.59 0.19 7.80
CA HIS A 164 23.23 -1.12 7.99
C HIS A 164 24.60 -1.22 7.32
N THR A 165 24.82 -0.56 6.18
CA THR A 165 26.13 -0.57 5.50
C THR A 165 27.21 0.19 6.27
N ALA A 166 26.83 1.05 7.23
CA ALA A 166 27.78 1.78 8.07
C ALA A 166 28.43 0.92 9.19
N GLY A 167 27.95 -0.32 9.42
CA GLY A 167 28.43 -1.19 10.49
C GLY A 167 29.08 -2.47 9.96
N GLY A 168 30.32 -2.37 9.49
CA GLY A 168 31.26 -3.49 9.37
C GLY A 168 30.86 -4.60 8.39
N ASP A 169 31.40 -4.53 7.18
CA ASP A 169 31.51 -5.65 6.25
C ASP A 169 32.35 -6.77 6.90
N GLY A 170 31.66 -7.77 7.43
CA GLY A 170 32.25 -8.98 7.95
C GLY A 170 31.29 -10.12 7.68
N ASP A 171 31.50 -10.80 6.55
CA ASP A 171 30.82 -12.04 6.16
C ASP A 171 29.33 -11.92 5.79
N ALA A 172 29.02 -11.12 4.78
CA ALA A 172 27.90 -11.47 3.89
C ALA A 172 28.35 -12.60 2.96
N LYS A 173 28.46 -13.82 3.50
CA LYS A 173 28.44 -15.01 2.65
C LYS A 173 27.10 -15.01 1.91
N ASP A 174 27.15 -14.74 0.61
CA ASP A 174 26.20 -15.26 -0.35
C ASP A 174 26.26 -16.79 -0.20
N GLU A 175 25.51 -17.36 0.76
CA GLU A 175 25.21 -18.79 0.75
C GLU A 175 23.88 -18.99 0.02
N PRO A 176 23.93 -19.47 -1.23
CA PRO A 176 22.78 -20.06 -1.88
C PRO A 176 22.70 -21.53 -1.47
N GLU A 177 22.03 -21.89 -0.37
CA GLU A 177 21.73 -23.30 -0.06
C GLU A 177 20.42 -23.36 0.73
N ASP A 178 19.30 -23.75 0.13
CA ASP A 178 18.95 -25.06 -0.45
C ASP A 178 18.80 -26.18 0.59
N ASP A 179 17.70 -26.91 0.44
CA ASP A 179 17.34 -28.19 1.03
C ASP A 179 17.67 -28.48 2.51
N SER A 180 16.69 -28.22 3.37
CA SER A 180 16.52 -29.00 4.61
C SER A 180 15.06 -29.35 4.86
N ALA A 181 14.71 -30.52 4.34
CA ALA A 181 14.02 -31.64 4.97
C ALA A 181 13.01 -31.36 6.10
N ASP A 182 11.76 -31.73 5.82
CA ASP A 182 10.82 -32.43 6.71
C ASP A 182 10.43 -31.81 8.07
N GLY A 183 10.23 -30.49 8.10
CA GLY A 183 9.48 -29.85 9.18
C GLY A 183 8.36 -28.96 8.63
N LYS A 184 7.09 -29.38 8.77
CA LYS A 184 5.89 -28.58 8.46
C LYS A 184 5.74 -27.36 9.40
N LYS A 185 6.75 -26.48 9.48
CA LYS A 185 6.58 -25.14 10.03
C LYS A 185 5.96 -24.29 8.93
N LYS A 186 4.78 -23.70 9.18
CA LYS A 186 4.12 -22.77 8.26
C LYS A 186 5.15 -21.69 7.86
N LYS A 187 5.72 -21.79 6.65
CA LYS A 187 6.66 -20.81 6.12
C LYS A 187 5.93 -19.46 6.15
N ARG A 188 6.31 -18.59 7.09
CA ARG A 188 5.79 -17.21 7.11
C ARG A 188 6.15 -16.63 5.75
N LYS A 189 5.14 -16.16 5.01
CA LYS A 189 5.30 -15.61 3.67
C LYS A 189 6.39 -14.53 3.74
N LYS A 190 7.60 -14.85 3.24
CA LYS A 190 8.74 -13.92 3.26
C LYS A 190 8.27 -12.69 2.51
N GLN A 191 8.20 -11.55 3.19
CA GLN A 191 7.82 -10.30 2.53
C GLN A 191 8.85 -10.08 1.41
N LYS A 192 8.35 -9.96 0.16
CA LYS A 192 9.21 -9.78 -1.01
C LYS A 192 9.92 -8.44 -0.86
N GLY A 193 11.21 -8.48 -0.53
CA GLY A 193 12.05 -7.29 -0.48
C GLY A 193 12.23 -6.69 -1.88
N PHE A 194 12.62 -5.42 -1.94
CA PHE A 194 13.05 -4.79 -3.18
C PHE A 194 14.44 -5.32 -3.58
N SER A 195 14.69 -5.49 -4.88
CA SER A 195 16.03 -5.83 -5.35
C SER A 195 16.99 -4.65 -5.20
N LYS A 196 18.30 -4.93 -5.08
CA LYS A 196 19.34 -3.91 -4.92
C LYS A 196 19.28 -2.85 -6.02
N ASN A 197 19.21 -3.27 -7.28
CA ASN A 197 19.14 -2.37 -8.45
C ASN A 197 17.92 -1.44 -8.39
N VAL A 198 16.77 -1.91 -7.88
CA VAL A 198 15.56 -1.08 -7.73
C VAL A 198 15.76 -0.02 -6.65
N LEU A 199 16.45 -0.36 -5.55
CA LEU A 199 16.78 0.60 -4.50
C LEU A 199 17.81 1.62 -4.97
N ASP A 200 18.84 1.20 -5.72
CA ASP A 200 19.86 2.09 -6.29
C ASP A 200 19.25 3.09 -7.28
N ALA A 201 18.39 2.61 -8.19
CA ALA A 201 17.67 3.48 -9.13
C ALA A 201 16.71 4.45 -8.41
N PHE A 202 16.10 4.02 -7.31
CA PHE A 202 15.24 4.89 -6.50
C PHE A 202 16.04 5.94 -5.73
N GLU A 203 17.18 5.56 -5.12
CA GLU A 203 18.08 6.47 -4.41
C GLU A 203 18.63 7.57 -5.34
N ALA A 204 18.96 7.22 -6.59
CA ALA A 204 19.38 8.19 -7.61
C ALA A 204 18.24 9.09 -8.14
N SER A 205 16.97 8.80 -7.80
CA SER A 205 15.82 9.54 -8.33
C SER A 205 15.51 10.80 -7.53
N SER A 206 14.91 11.80 -8.18
CA SER A 206 14.44 13.03 -7.51
C SER A 206 13.38 12.77 -6.43
N LEU A 207 12.61 11.67 -6.54
CA LEU A 207 11.64 11.27 -5.53
C LEU A 207 12.30 11.04 -4.17
N PHE A 208 13.47 10.40 -4.15
CA PHE A 208 14.21 10.14 -2.92
C PHE A 208 14.64 11.45 -2.26
N GLN A 209 15.23 12.37 -3.03
CA GLN A 209 15.72 13.66 -2.51
C GLN A 209 14.58 14.51 -1.91
N MET A 210 13.43 14.58 -2.58
CA MET A 210 12.26 15.31 -2.08
C MET A 210 11.75 14.72 -0.75
N ILE A 211 11.62 13.40 -0.66
CA ILE A 211 11.18 12.74 0.57
C ILE A 211 12.22 12.93 1.67
N ASP A 212 13.51 12.73 1.37
CA ASP A 212 14.57 12.83 2.37
C ASP A 212 14.64 14.22 2.99
N SER A 213 14.48 15.28 2.18
CA SER A 213 14.53 16.67 2.67
C SER A 213 13.58 17.00 3.82
N VAL A 214 12.44 16.29 3.93
CA VAL A 214 11.44 16.50 4.99
C VAL A 214 11.36 15.36 6.01
N ALA A 215 11.80 14.17 5.62
CA ALA A 215 11.62 12.95 6.42
C ALA A 215 12.89 12.42 7.08
N HIS A 216 14.07 13.00 6.78
CA HIS A 216 15.37 12.48 7.22
C HIS A 216 15.43 12.20 8.73
N ASP A 217 14.90 13.14 9.53
CA ASP A 217 14.97 13.15 10.99
C ASP A 217 13.72 12.56 11.67
N GLN A 218 12.79 11.99 10.90
CA GLN A 218 11.57 11.40 11.47
C GLN A 218 11.89 10.05 12.15
N GLU A 219 11.37 9.87 13.36
CA GLU A 219 11.52 8.64 14.17
C GLU A 219 10.99 7.38 13.46
N ASP A 220 10.02 7.54 12.57
CA ASP A 220 9.46 6.42 11.79
C ASP A 220 10.43 5.88 10.73
N VAL A 221 11.41 6.69 10.33
CA VAL A 221 12.38 6.37 9.27
C VAL A 221 13.66 5.82 9.88
N VAL A 222 14.20 6.55 10.86
CA VAL A 222 15.35 6.13 11.64
C VAL A 222 14.81 5.48 12.91
N ARG A 223 14.82 4.15 12.96
CA ARG A 223 14.58 3.45 14.23
C ARG A 223 15.69 3.84 15.19
N GLN A 224 15.44 4.84 16.03
CA GLN A 224 16.41 5.40 16.98
C GLN A 224 16.97 4.34 17.94
N TYR A 225 16.18 3.29 18.18
CA TYR A 225 16.61 2.13 18.94
C TYR A 225 16.70 0.93 18.01
N PRO A 226 17.89 0.30 17.85
CA PRO A 226 17.92 -1.10 17.52
C PRO A 226 17.24 -1.79 18.70
N LEU A 227 15.91 -1.97 18.63
CA LEU A 227 15.24 -2.95 19.49
C LEU A 227 15.90 -4.26 19.12
N SER A 228 16.94 -4.57 19.88
CA SER A 228 17.62 -5.84 19.91
C SER A 228 16.52 -6.86 19.89
N SER A 229 16.38 -7.58 18.78
CA SER A 229 15.36 -8.61 18.62
C SER A 229 15.63 -9.80 19.55
N HIS A 230 16.60 -9.70 20.47
CA HIS A 230 16.47 -10.27 21.81
C HIS A 230 15.27 -9.65 22.54
N ARG A 231 14.07 -9.94 22.04
CA ARG A 231 12.98 -10.23 22.94
C ARG A 231 13.42 -11.51 23.63
N VAL A 232 14.08 -11.38 24.77
CA VAL A 232 14.37 -12.49 25.68
C VAL A 232 13.04 -13.22 25.79
N LYS A 233 12.97 -14.43 25.22
CA LYS A 233 11.85 -15.32 25.49
C LYS A 233 12.03 -15.64 26.96
N ASP A 234 11.33 -14.89 27.80
CA ASP A 234 11.15 -15.26 29.19
C ASP A 234 10.26 -16.51 29.16
N GLU A 235 10.89 -17.66 28.93
CA GLU A 235 10.33 -18.96 29.30
C GLU A 235 10.36 -19.06 30.82
N SER A 236 9.47 -18.31 31.46
CA SER A 236 9.15 -18.47 32.87
C SER A 236 7.63 -18.30 32.98
N SER A 237 6.90 -19.40 32.83
CA SER A 237 6.47 -20.27 33.92
C SER A 237 5.34 -19.66 34.74
N ASN A 238 4.27 -20.44 34.79
CA ASN A 238 3.32 -20.54 35.89
C ASN A 238 2.11 -19.57 35.91
N GLU A 239 0.94 -20.21 35.82
CA GLU A 239 -0.35 -19.78 36.35
C GLU A 239 -0.19 -19.04 37.70
N GLU A 240 -0.58 -17.76 37.77
CA GLU A 240 -0.92 -17.10 39.02
C GLU A 240 -1.97 -15.99 38.83
N PRO A 241 -2.78 -15.71 39.88
CA PRO A 241 -4.11 -15.10 39.78
C PRO A 241 -4.09 -13.59 39.54
N SER A 242 -5.21 -13.09 39.00
CA SER A 242 -5.46 -11.69 38.66
C SER A 242 -5.04 -10.72 39.76
N LYS A 243 -3.99 -9.94 39.51
CA LYS A 243 -3.62 -8.81 40.38
C LYS A 243 -4.71 -7.73 40.31
N PRO A 244 -5.08 -7.11 41.44
CA PRO A 244 -6.03 -5.99 41.46
C PRO A 244 -5.49 -4.81 40.65
N ALA A 245 -6.38 -4.12 39.94
CA ALA A 245 -6.07 -3.01 39.05
C ALA A 245 -5.20 -1.96 39.75
N ASP A 246 -4.12 -1.57 39.07
CA ASP A 246 -3.19 -0.55 39.54
C ASP A 246 -3.93 0.78 39.71
N PRO A 247 -3.99 1.38 40.93
CA PRO A 247 -4.68 2.64 41.15
C PRO A 247 -4.14 3.79 40.29
N GLY A 248 -2.90 3.69 39.77
CA GLY A 248 -2.35 4.66 38.83
C GLY A 248 -3.07 4.71 37.49
N LEU A 249 -3.59 3.57 37.01
CA LEU A 249 -4.31 3.50 35.73
C LEU A 249 -5.69 4.18 35.80
N ALA A 250 -6.36 4.08 36.96
CA ALA A 250 -7.65 4.74 37.17
C ALA A 250 -7.54 6.28 37.10
N VAL A 251 -6.45 6.85 37.62
CA VAL A 251 -6.20 8.31 37.56
C VAL A 251 -5.95 8.77 36.12
N ILE A 252 -5.26 7.94 35.32
CA ILE A 252 -5.00 8.24 33.91
C ILE A 252 -6.28 8.19 33.09
N GLU A 253 -7.13 7.17 33.29
CA GLU A 253 -8.42 7.07 32.61
C GLU A 253 -9.35 8.25 32.94
N ASP A 254 -9.36 8.70 34.20
CA ASP A 254 -10.18 9.83 34.62
C ASP A 254 -9.67 11.17 34.03
N ALA A 255 -8.35 11.32 33.89
CA ALA A 255 -7.76 12.46 33.20
C ALA A 255 -8.12 12.48 31.69
N PHE A 256 -8.07 11.33 31.01
CA PHE A 256 -8.49 11.22 29.61
C PHE A 256 -9.98 11.51 29.42
N ARG A 257 -10.83 11.06 30.36
CA ARG A 257 -12.26 11.36 30.34
C ARG A 257 -12.54 12.86 30.42
N LYS A 258 -11.89 13.55 31.35
CA LYS A 258 -12.02 15.03 31.49
C LYS A 258 -11.55 15.77 30.25
N VAL A 259 -10.43 15.38 29.64
CA VAL A 259 -9.96 16.01 28.40
C VAL A 259 -10.98 15.81 27.27
N SER A 260 -11.54 14.60 27.14
CA SER A 260 -12.57 14.30 26.14
C SER A 260 -13.84 15.14 26.34
N GLU A 261 -14.30 15.29 27.58
CA GLU A 261 -15.46 16.12 27.93
C GLU A 261 -15.23 17.60 27.58
N THR A 262 -14.06 18.16 27.91
CA THR A 262 -13.74 19.56 27.56
C THR A 262 -13.63 19.78 26.05
N HIS A 263 -13.14 18.80 25.30
CA HIS A 263 -13.07 18.89 23.84
C HIS A 263 -14.47 18.88 23.21
N ASN A 264 -15.36 17.99 23.66
CA ASN A 264 -16.73 17.92 23.17
C ASN A 264 -17.54 19.19 23.52
N ALA A 265 -17.37 19.72 24.73
CA ALA A 265 -18.02 20.98 25.12
C ALA A 265 -17.58 22.16 24.23
N ARG A 266 -16.30 22.20 23.82
CA ARG A 266 -15.79 23.21 22.90
C ARG A 266 -16.39 23.07 21.50
N ILE A 267 -16.53 21.84 21.00
CA ILE A 267 -17.19 21.58 19.70
C ILE A 267 -18.63 22.07 19.73
N GLN A 268 -19.40 21.72 20.78
CA GLN A 268 -20.78 22.18 20.93
C GLN A 268 -20.88 23.71 21.00
N PHE A 269 -19.93 24.37 21.67
CA PHE A 269 -19.91 25.84 21.72
C PHE A 269 -19.65 26.46 20.34
N GLU A 270 -18.76 25.88 19.53
CA GLU A 270 -18.51 26.34 18.17
C GLU A 270 -19.72 26.10 17.25
N GLU A 271 -20.44 24.98 17.42
CA GLU A 271 -21.69 24.69 16.70
C GLU A 271 -22.80 25.69 17.05
N CYS A 272 -23.06 25.95 18.34
CA CYS A 272 -24.05 26.95 18.77
C CYS A 272 -23.69 28.37 18.30
N ARG A 273 -22.39 28.69 18.21
CA ARG A 273 -21.94 30.00 17.71
C ARG A 273 -22.23 30.16 16.22
N LEU A 274 -22.05 29.10 15.43
CA LEU A 274 -22.37 29.09 14.00
C LEU A 274 -23.89 29.25 13.76
N GLU A 275 -24.73 28.58 14.54
CA GLU A 275 -26.20 28.65 14.41
C GLU A 275 -26.77 30.05 14.75
N LEU A 276 -26.05 30.85 15.53
CA LEU A 276 -26.41 32.25 15.84
C LEU A 276 -25.97 33.26 14.76
N GLU A 277 -25.01 32.89 13.91
CA GLU A 277 -24.51 33.75 12.82
C GLU A 277 -25.32 33.58 11.52
N GLU A 278 -26.22 32.59 11.45
CA GLU A 278 -27.14 32.30 10.33
C GLU A 278 -28.51 32.95 10.52
#